data_AF-A0A0M2HFM2-F1
#
_entry.id   AF-A0A0M2HFM2-F1
#
_cell.length_a   1.000
_cell.length_b   1.000
_cell.length_c   1.000
_cell.angle_alpha   90.00
_cell.angle_beta   90.00
_cell.angle_gamma   90.00
#
_symmetry.space_group_name_H-M   'P 1'
#
loop_
_entity.id
_entity.type
_entity.pdbx_description
1 polymer ?
#
loop_
_entity_poly.entity_id
_entity_poly.type
_entity_poly.pdbx_seq_one_letter_code
_entity_poly.pdbx_strand_id
1 'polypeptide(L)'
;MGRSLTRITGSASTRTSSPAPVASRAPVSPRFRASSRTPASSADVAETVLRLAVLLQAGVAPARAWEHLARAGDPAARRVASAIDGGMPLPEAVANAGTGAWREVGVACQVALVVGAPLADCLRGLATALRDAQEAADDVRVTLAEPAGTARLMSWLPLLAVGLGAALGFDTFGTLFANPLGLACLGAGAMLILAAHRWTKRLVRAAARSEGAPGLDAELIAIALSGGVSIDRARTVVQDARRVGAMADSADAETGSRPATAISEERAPAGSDDVDAVLALSRTAGVPAVELLRASAAHARHRARVEARLRAARLSSRLLIPLGVCTLPAFLLLGVAPMLLSVMSTMSVSL
;
A
#
# COMPACT_ATOMS: atom_id res chain seq x y z
N MET A 1 -1.64 28.78 82.87
CA MET A 1 -2.92 28.07 83.08
C MET A 1 -2.87 26.72 82.37
N GLY A 2 -2.35 25.70 83.04
CA GLY A 2 -2.37 24.32 82.56
C GLY A 2 -3.25 23.49 83.49
N ARG A 3 -4.30 22.85 82.96
CA ARG A 3 -5.11 21.88 83.70
C ARG A 3 -4.99 20.53 83.00
N SER A 4 -4.41 19.58 83.74
CA SER A 4 -4.55 18.14 83.51
C SER A 4 -6.00 17.71 83.74
N LEU A 5 -6.51 16.82 82.88
CA LEU A 5 -7.67 15.97 83.15
C LEU A 5 -7.37 14.53 82.67
N THR A 6 -7.05 13.69 83.65
CA THR A 6 -7.64 12.39 83.98
C THR A 6 -8.16 11.47 82.85
N ARG A 7 -7.36 10.42 82.60
CA ARG A 7 -7.67 8.98 82.51
C ARG A 7 -9.16 8.55 82.43
N ILE A 8 -9.56 7.88 81.35
CA ILE A 8 -10.54 6.77 81.35
C ILE A 8 -10.09 5.66 80.39
N THR A 9 -10.20 4.43 80.88
CA THR A 9 -9.89 3.12 80.31
C THR A 9 -10.87 2.69 79.21
N GLY A 10 -10.39 1.97 78.20
CA GLY A 10 -11.24 1.24 77.26
C GLY A 10 -10.43 0.27 76.40
N SER A 11 -10.44 -1.00 76.78
CA SER A 11 -9.87 -2.10 76.01
C SER A 11 -10.67 -2.34 74.73
N ALA A 12 -10.01 -2.42 73.59
CA ALA A 12 -10.55 -3.08 72.40
C ALA A 12 -9.42 -3.80 71.67
N SER A 13 -9.42 -5.12 71.82
CA SER A 13 -8.59 -6.08 71.10
C SER A 13 -8.88 -6.01 69.61
N THR A 14 -8.01 -5.37 68.82
CA THR A 14 -8.02 -5.47 67.36
C THR A 14 -6.94 -6.44 66.91
N ARG A 15 -7.42 -7.61 66.48
CA ARG A 15 -6.66 -8.67 65.82
C ARG A 15 -5.80 -8.10 64.69
N THR A 16 -4.51 -8.39 64.78
CA THR A 16 -3.52 -8.36 63.72
C THR A 16 -3.99 -9.24 62.55
N SER A 17 -4.44 -8.63 61.46
CA SER A 17 -4.55 -9.30 60.16
C SER A 17 -3.53 -8.67 59.22
N SER A 18 -2.40 -9.35 59.08
CA SER A 18 -1.36 -9.08 58.09
C SER A 18 -1.93 -9.24 56.67
N PRO A 19 -1.90 -8.21 55.81
CA PRO A 19 -2.25 -8.40 54.41
C PRO A 19 -1.11 -9.09 53.67
N ALA A 20 -1.43 -10.23 53.07
CA ALA A 20 -0.57 -11.03 52.20
C ALA A 20 0.02 -10.20 51.04
N PRO A 21 1.22 -10.52 50.54
CA PRO A 21 1.85 -9.78 49.46
C PRO A 21 1.02 -9.91 48.18
N VAL A 22 0.53 -8.77 47.69
CA VAL A 22 -0.10 -8.63 46.38
C VAL A 22 0.93 -9.04 45.32
N ALA A 23 0.70 -10.18 44.69
CA ALA A 23 1.49 -10.65 43.56
C ALA A 23 1.50 -9.57 42.47
N SER A 24 2.67 -8.98 42.24
CA SER A 24 2.97 -8.08 41.14
C SER A 24 2.59 -8.78 39.83
N ARG A 25 1.47 -8.37 39.24
CA ARG A 25 1.12 -8.74 37.86
C ARG A 25 2.13 -8.05 36.96
N ALA A 26 3.08 -8.83 36.45
CA ALA A 26 4.00 -8.41 35.41
C ALA A 26 3.21 -7.74 34.26
N PRO A 27 3.71 -6.63 33.68
CA PRO A 27 3.05 -6.00 32.55
C PRO A 27 3.00 -7.01 31.39
N VAL A 28 1.79 -7.31 30.94
CA VAL A 28 1.54 -8.09 29.72
C VAL A 28 2.02 -7.21 28.56
N SER A 29 3.29 -7.37 28.19
CA SER A 29 3.83 -6.78 26.97
C SER A 29 3.03 -7.35 25.79
N PRO A 30 2.35 -6.52 24.98
CA PRO A 30 1.67 -7.02 23.80
C PRO A 30 2.74 -7.55 22.85
N ARG A 31 2.86 -8.87 22.77
CA ARG A 31 3.68 -9.54 21.75
C ARG A 31 3.03 -9.25 20.41
N PHE A 32 3.49 -8.19 19.76
CA PHE A 32 3.25 -7.96 18.35
C PHE A 32 3.77 -9.19 17.61
N ARG A 33 2.81 -10.01 17.16
CA ARG A 33 3.06 -11.20 16.35
C ARG A 33 3.83 -10.72 15.12
N ALA A 34 5.05 -11.21 14.96
CA ALA A 34 5.85 -10.95 13.75
C ALA A 34 5.12 -11.58 12.56
N SER A 35 4.26 -10.79 11.93
CA SER A 35 3.57 -11.17 10.70
C SER A 35 4.60 -11.41 9.61
N SER A 36 4.47 -12.56 8.97
CA SER A 36 5.18 -12.99 7.77
C SER A 36 5.38 -11.84 6.77
N ARG A 37 6.59 -11.81 6.19
CA ARG A 37 7.19 -10.82 5.28
C ARG A 37 6.28 -10.38 4.13
N THR A 38 5.34 -9.47 4.40
CA THR A 38 4.70 -8.62 3.40
C THR A 38 5.58 -7.37 3.23
N PRO A 39 5.85 -6.88 2.00
CA PRO A 39 6.47 -5.56 1.83
C PRO A 39 5.68 -4.53 2.65
N ALA A 40 6.36 -3.65 3.38
CA ALA A 40 5.71 -2.65 4.22
C ALA A 40 4.63 -1.92 3.40
N SER A 41 3.38 -2.09 3.81
CA SER A 41 2.28 -1.35 3.20
C SER A 41 2.48 0.14 3.49
N SER A 42 1.96 1.04 2.65
CA SER A 42 2.08 2.47 2.97
C SER A 42 1.37 2.82 4.29
N ALA A 43 0.51 1.94 4.82
CA ALA A 43 -0.13 2.08 6.13
C ALA A 43 0.89 1.88 7.26
N ASP A 44 1.74 0.86 7.14
CA ASP A 44 2.84 0.61 8.09
C ASP A 44 3.82 1.79 8.08
N VAL A 45 4.11 2.34 6.90
CA VAL A 45 4.94 3.55 6.75
C VAL A 45 4.28 4.74 7.45
N ALA A 46 3.00 4.99 7.17
CA ALA A 46 2.26 6.11 7.76
C ALA A 46 2.13 6.00 9.29
N GLU A 47 2.02 4.79 9.83
CA GLU A 47 2.02 4.55 11.27
C GLU A 47 3.39 4.87 11.87
N THR A 48 4.47 4.35 11.28
CA THR A 48 5.85 4.61 11.73
C THR A 48 6.16 6.11 11.72
N VAL A 49 5.84 6.78 10.61
CA VAL A 49 6.06 8.21 10.41
C VAL A 49 5.22 9.05 11.37
N LEU A 50 3.96 8.68 11.66
CA LEU A 50 3.19 9.40 12.68
C LEU A 50 3.82 9.25 14.07
N ARG A 51 4.21 8.03 14.47
CA ARG A 51 4.83 7.82 15.79
C ARG A 51 6.11 8.63 15.91
N LEU A 52 6.91 8.70 14.84
CA LEU A 52 8.09 9.57 14.76
C LEU A 52 7.71 11.05 14.92
N ALA A 53 6.72 11.54 14.18
CA ALA A 53 6.23 12.91 14.27
C ALA A 53 5.78 13.27 15.71
N VAL A 54 5.12 12.34 16.41
CA VAL A 54 4.71 12.50 17.80
C VAL A 54 5.93 12.61 18.74
N LEU A 55 6.95 11.77 18.55
CA LEU A 55 8.18 11.85 19.35
C LEU A 55 8.93 13.17 19.12
N LEU A 56 9.05 13.61 17.86
CA LEU A 56 9.68 14.89 17.52
C LEU A 56 8.90 16.07 18.11
N GLN A 57 7.56 16.03 18.08
CA GLN A 57 6.71 17.05 18.70
C GLN A 57 6.95 17.15 20.21
N ALA A 58 7.25 16.03 20.87
CA ALA A 58 7.60 15.98 22.29
C ALA A 58 9.04 16.46 22.59
N GLY A 59 9.77 16.95 21.58
CA GLY A 59 11.14 17.46 21.72
C GLY A 59 12.22 16.39 21.66
N VAL A 60 11.90 15.14 21.29
CA VAL A 60 12.91 14.08 21.12
C VAL A 60 13.73 14.37 19.86
N ALA A 61 15.06 14.35 19.97
CA ALA A 61 15.94 14.54 18.82
C ALA A 61 15.73 13.44 17.74
N PRO A 62 15.86 13.74 16.43
CA PRO A 62 15.53 12.79 15.36
C PRO A 62 16.22 11.43 15.45
N ALA A 63 17.54 11.39 15.67
CA ALA A 63 18.27 10.14 15.82
C ALA A 63 17.74 9.30 17.01
N ARG A 64 17.50 9.94 18.16
CA ARG A 64 16.93 9.29 19.35
C ARG A 64 15.51 8.79 19.11
N ALA A 65 14.69 9.53 18.37
CA ALA A 65 13.32 9.12 18.08
C ALA A 65 13.30 7.82 17.24
N TRP A 66 14.20 7.69 16.27
CA TRP A 66 14.39 6.44 15.52
C TRP A 66 14.86 5.28 16.40
N GLU A 67 15.81 5.51 17.30
CA GLU A 67 16.25 4.48 18.25
C GLU A 67 15.09 4.00 19.16
N HIS A 68 14.21 4.91 19.61
CA HIS A 68 13.04 4.53 20.43
C HIS A 68 12.09 3.61 19.65
N LEU A 69 11.79 3.95 18.38
CA LEU A 69 10.95 3.12 17.52
C LEU A 69 11.62 1.77 17.20
N ALA A 70 12.94 1.76 16.98
CA ALA A 70 13.71 0.55 16.75
C ALA A 70 13.66 -0.40 17.96
N ARG A 71 13.81 0.14 19.18
CA ARG A 71 13.68 -0.62 20.44
C ARG A 71 12.25 -1.13 20.67
N ALA A 72 11.25 -0.38 20.22
CA ALA A 72 9.85 -0.81 20.23
C ALA A 72 9.54 -1.93 19.20
N GLY A 73 10.52 -2.35 18.39
CA GLY A 73 10.41 -3.48 17.47
C GLY A 73 10.14 -3.11 16.02
N ASP A 74 10.04 -1.81 15.70
CA ASP A 74 9.74 -1.35 14.34
C ASP A 74 10.86 -1.74 13.36
N PRO A 75 10.55 -2.53 12.31
CA PRO A 75 11.57 -3.04 11.39
C PRO A 75 12.14 -1.95 10.48
N ALA A 76 11.35 -0.92 10.12
CA ALA A 76 11.84 0.18 9.30
C ALA A 76 12.72 1.11 10.15
N ALA A 77 12.30 1.41 11.37
CA ALA A 77 13.11 2.21 12.29
C ALA A 77 14.46 1.57 12.61
N ARG A 78 14.51 0.23 12.75
CA ARG A 78 15.79 -0.50 12.91
C ARG A 78 16.73 -0.29 11.73
N ARG A 79 16.23 -0.36 10.49
CA ARG A 79 17.03 -0.12 9.28
C ARG A 79 17.54 1.33 9.25
N VAL A 80 16.66 2.29 9.49
CA VAL A 80 17.02 3.72 9.51
C VAL A 80 18.06 4.01 10.60
N ALA A 81 17.84 3.54 11.82
CA ALA A 81 18.78 3.71 12.93
C ALA A 81 20.15 3.10 12.60
N SER A 82 20.19 1.87 12.07
CA SER A 82 21.45 1.24 11.67
C SER A 82 22.19 1.97 10.55
N ALA A 83 21.47 2.58 9.60
CA ALA A 83 22.07 3.36 8.53
C ALA A 83 22.65 4.68 9.05
N ILE A 84 21.93 5.35 9.96
CA ILE A 84 22.41 6.57 10.63
C ILE A 84 23.64 6.28 11.48
N ASP A 85 23.66 5.17 12.23
CA ASP A 85 24.82 4.73 13.00
C ASP A 85 26.03 4.42 12.10
N GLY A 86 25.77 4.00 10.85
CA GLY A 86 26.77 3.84 9.79
C GLY A 86 27.23 5.15 9.13
N GLY A 87 26.75 6.31 9.58
CA GLY A 87 27.12 7.63 9.05
C GLY A 87 26.27 8.13 7.89
N MET A 88 25.22 7.41 7.49
CA MET A 88 24.31 7.84 6.42
C MET A 88 23.47 9.04 6.90
N PRO A 89 23.35 10.10 6.09
CA PRO A 89 22.49 11.24 6.44
C PRO A 89 21.03 10.80 6.57
N LEU A 90 20.30 11.40 7.52
CA LEU A 90 18.93 11.02 7.87
C LEU A 90 17.97 10.90 6.66
N PRO A 91 17.91 11.87 5.71
CA PRO A 91 17.00 11.78 4.57
C PRO A 91 17.27 10.58 3.66
N GLU A 92 18.54 10.25 3.46
CA GLU A 92 18.98 9.12 2.66
C GLU A 92 18.70 7.79 3.39
N ALA A 93 18.98 7.73 4.69
CA ALA A 93 18.65 6.57 5.52
C ALA A 93 17.13 6.27 5.52
N VAL A 94 16.30 7.30 5.55
CA VAL A 94 14.84 7.17 5.48
C VAL A 94 14.38 6.75 4.08
N ALA A 95 14.95 7.33 3.02
CA ALA A 95 14.64 6.92 1.64
C ALA A 95 14.98 5.44 1.38
N ASN A 96 16.08 4.95 1.97
CA ASN A 96 16.56 3.58 1.84
C ASN A 96 15.88 2.59 2.80
N ALA A 97 14.97 3.05 3.66
CA ALA A 97 14.27 2.19 4.62
C ALA A 97 13.30 1.21 3.95
N GLY A 98 12.88 1.47 2.72
CA GLY A 98 12.00 0.62 1.92
C GLY A 98 11.63 1.24 0.58
N THR A 99 10.69 0.61 -0.13
CA THR A 99 10.30 1.04 -1.49
C THR A 99 9.17 2.07 -1.47
N GLY A 100 9.11 2.94 -2.48
CA GLY A 100 7.95 3.79 -2.79
C GLY A 100 7.69 4.87 -1.73
N ALA A 101 6.80 4.59 -0.77
CA ALA A 101 6.38 5.57 0.25
C ALA A 101 7.55 6.08 1.11
N TRP A 102 8.52 5.23 1.43
CA TRP A 102 9.72 5.63 2.18
C TRP A 102 10.60 6.64 1.44
N ARG A 103 10.68 6.54 0.10
CA ARG A 103 11.37 7.55 -0.73
C ARG A 103 10.69 8.90 -0.64
N GLU A 104 9.36 8.95 -0.71
CA GLU A 104 8.60 10.21 -0.57
C GLU A 104 8.84 10.84 0.80
N VAL A 105 8.91 10.02 1.86
CA VAL A 105 9.29 10.48 3.22
C VAL A 105 10.72 11.01 3.24
N GLY A 106 11.67 10.34 2.59
CA GLY A 106 13.05 10.80 2.46
C GLY A 106 13.17 12.16 1.76
N VAL A 107 12.45 12.35 0.66
CA VAL A 107 12.39 13.64 -0.06
C VAL A 107 11.79 14.73 0.83
N ALA A 108 10.69 14.46 1.53
CA ALA A 108 10.09 15.42 2.45
C ALA A 108 11.03 15.78 3.62
N CYS A 109 11.72 14.79 4.19
CA CYS A 109 12.75 15.01 5.20
C CYS A 109 13.89 15.88 4.67
N GLN A 110 14.38 15.62 3.45
CA GLN A 110 15.43 16.41 2.82
C GLN A 110 14.99 17.88 2.69
N VAL A 111 13.81 18.13 2.14
CA VAL A 111 13.26 19.49 1.99
C VAL A 111 13.13 20.18 3.35
N ALA A 112 12.54 19.50 4.33
CA ALA A 112 12.33 20.07 5.66
C ALA A 112 13.65 20.42 6.36
N LEU A 113 14.67 19.56 6.28
CA LEU A 113 15.98 19.82 6.89
C LEU A 113 16.76 20.92 6.18
N VAL A 114 16.73 20.97 4.85
CA VAL A 114 17.43 22.01 4.06
C VAL A 114 16.86 23.39 4.34
N VAL A 115 15.54 23.48 4.53
CA VAL A 115 14.84 24.75 4.73
C VAL A 115 14.65 25.09 6.21
N GLY A 116 14.90 24.15 7.12
CA GLY A 116 14.66 24.33 8.55
C GLY A 116 13.17 24.34 8.93
N ALA A 117 12.32 23.69 8.13
CA ALA A 117 10.89 23.59 8.40
C ALA A 117 10.61 22.69 9.63
N PRO A 118 9.51 22.90 10.37
CA PRO A 118 9.15 22.09 11.52
C PRO A 118 8.88 20.63 11.11
N LEU A 119 9.91 19.78 11.24
CA LEU A 119 9.90 18.39 10.74
C LEU A 119 8.73 17.56 11.30
N ALA A 120 8.36 17.79 12.56
CA ALA A 120 7.23 17.09 13.19
C ALA A 120 5.91 17.34 12.44
N ASP A 121 5.61 18.59 12.07
CA ASP A 121 4.39 18.94 11.34
C ASP A 121 4.43 18.41 9.90
N CYS A 122 5.60 18.47 9.26
CA CYS A 122 5.80 17.95 7.91
C CYS A 122 5.55 16.43 7.85
N LEU A 123 6.12 15.69 8.79
CA LEU A 123 5.93 14.24 8.89
C LEU A 123 4.49 13.87 9.26
N ARG A 124 3.82 14.68 10.09
CA ARG A 124 2.40 14.48 10.40
C ARG A 124 1.50 14.70 9.19
N GLY A 125 1.76 15.74 8.39
CA GLY A 125 1.07 15.98 7.11
C GLY A 125 1.27 14.82 6.14
N LEU A 126 2.50 14.33 6.02
CA LEU A 126 2.82 13.19 5.16
C LEU A 126 2.21 11.88 5.65
N ALA A 127 2.19 11.62 6.96
CA ALA A 127 1.50 10.46 7.53
C ALA A 127 0.00 10.46 7.19
N THR A 128 -0.65 11.64 7.25
CA THR A 128 -2.05 11.80 6.82
C THR A 128 -2.20 11.51 5.33
N ALA A 129 -1.31 12.07 4.49
CA ALA A 129 -1.33 11.83 3.05
C ALA A 129 -1.18 10.33 2.68
N LEU A 130 -0.26 9.63 3.35
CA LEU A 130 -0.03 8.20 3.13
C LEU A 130 -1.23 7.35 3.59
N ARG A 131 -1.89 7.71 4.70
CA ARG A 131 -3.12 7.04 5.15
C ARG A 131 -4.26 7.25 4.19
N ASP A 132 -4.49 8.49 3.76
CA ASP A 132 -5.51 8.81 2.76
C ASP A 132 -5.33 7.96 1.48
N ALA A 133 -4.09 7.77 1.05
CA ALA A 133 -3.76 6.93 -0.10
C ALA A 133 -4.02 5.43 0.14
N GLN A 134 -3.79 4.93 1.36
CA GLN A 134 -4.11 3.53 1.70
C GLN A 134 -5.60 3.29 1.84
N GLU A 135 -6.32 4.18 2.51
CA GLU A 135 -7.77 4.09 2.65
C GLU A 135 -8.43 4.09 1.27
N ALA A 136 -7.93 4.91 0.34
CA ALA A 136 -8.32 4.86 -1.07
C ALA A 136 -8.10 3.48 -1.73
N ALA A 137 -6.94 2.88 -1.49
CA ALA A 137 -6.58 1.58 -2.05
C ALA A 137 -7.42 0.45 -1.44
N ASP A 138 -7.70 0.52 -0.14
CA ASP A 138 -8.52 -0.44 0.58
C ASP A 138 -9.98 -0.35 0.16
N ASP A 139 -10.53 0.85 0.01
CA ASP A 139 -11.87 1.05 -0.56
C ASP A 139 -12.01 0.37 -1.92
N VAL A 140 -11.01 0.54 -2.79
CA VAL A 140 -10.99 -0.10 -4.11
C VAL A 140 -10.89 -1.62 -3.98
N ARG A 141 -10.06 -2.14 -3.08
CA ARG A 141 -9.95 -3.59 -2.83
C ARG A 141 -11.26 -4.19 -2.32
N VAL A 142 -11.92 -3.51 -1.37
CA VAL A 142 -13.22 -3.92 -0.82
C VAL A 142 -14.27 -3.91 -1.93
N THR A 143 -14.37 -2.83 -2.70
CA THR A 143 -15.31 -2.71 -3.83
C THR A 143 -15.09 -3.79 -4.89
N LEU A 144 -13.83 -4.15 -5.17
CA LEU A 144 -13.50 -5.16 -6.18
C LEU A 144 -13.56 -6.60 -5.66
N ALA A 145 -13.55 -6.82 -4.35
CA ALA A 145 -13.56 -8.16 -3.77
C ALA A 145 -14.85 -8.92 -4.12
N GLU A 146 -15.98 -8.21 -4.15
CA GLU A 146 -17.29 -8.77 -4.48
C GLU A 146 -17.35 -9.30 -5.95
N PRO A 147 -17.05 -8.50 -6.99
CA PRO A 147 -17.03 -8.97 -8.37
C PRO A 147 -15.85 -9.89 -8.70
N ALA A 148 -14.68 -9.74 -8.05
CA ALA A 148 -13.55 -10.64 -8.26
C ALA A 148 -13.80 -12.02 -7.65
N GLY A 149 -14.56 -12.11 -6.55
CA GLY A 149 -14.91 -13.36 -5.90
C GLY A 149 -15.77 -14.27 -6.79
N THR A 150 -16.82 -13.72 -7.40
CA THR A 150 -17.70 -14.46 -8.32
C THR A 150 -16.99 -14.87 -9.61
N ALA A 151 -16.17 -13.98 -10.17
CA ALA A 151 -15.31 -14.28 -11.30
C ALA A 151 -14.33 -15.43 -11.01
N ARG A 152 -13.76 -15.47 -9.79
CA ARG A 152 -12.84 -16.52 -9.37
C ARG A 152 -13.55 -17.86 -9.16
N LEU A 153 -14.75 -17.85 -8.60
CA LEU A 153 -15.61 -19.04 -8.47
C LEU A 153 -15.97 -19.62 -9.84
N MET A 154 -16.40 -18.78 -10.78
CA MET A 154 -16.73 -19.18 -12.15
C MET A 154 -15.50 -19.66 -12.93
N SER A 155 -14.33 -19.07 -12.69
CA SER A 155 -13.08 -19.52 -13.31
C SER A 155 -12.61 -20.92 -12.88
N TRP A 156 -13.16 -21.45 -11.79
CA TRP A 156 -12.93 -22.84 -11.34
C TRP A 156 -13.84 -23.85 -12.04
N LEU A 157 -14.93 -23.41 -12.66
CA LEU A 157 -15.91 -24.28 -13.33
C LEU A 157 -15.31 -25.12 -14.47
N PRO A 158 -14.39 -24.60 -15.32
CA PRO A 158 -13.68 -25.42 -16.30
C PRO A 158 -12.77 -26.48 -15.67
N LEU A 159 -12.08 -26.17 -14.56
CA LEU A 159 -11.30 -27.16 -13.82
C LEU A 159 -12.20 -28.26 -13.23
N LEU A 160 -13.36 -27.85 -12.70
CA LEU A 160 -14.39 -28.75 -12.19
C LEU A 160 -14.93 -29.65 -13.32
N ALA A 161 -15.16 -29.10 -14.52
CA ALA A 161 -15.59 -29.86 -15.70
C ALA A 161 -14.54 -30.91 -16.13
N VAL A 162 -13.25 -30.54 -16.11
CA VAL A 162 -12.14 -31.49 -16.37
C VAL A 162 -12.09 -32.58 -15.30
N GLY A 163 -12.23 -32.22 -14.03
CA GLY A 163 -12.26 -33.17 -12.91
C GLY A 163 -13.47 -34.13 -12.97
N LEU A 164 -14.65 -33.62 -13.33
CA LEU A 164 -15.86 -34.43 -13.50
C LEU A 164 -15.73 -35.38 -14.69
N GLY A 165 -15.17 -34.91 -15.82
CA GLY A 165 -14.88 -35.72 -16.99
C GLY A 165 -13.93 -36.88 -16.67
N ALA A 166 -12.92 -36.62 -15.82
CA ALA A 166 -12.02 -37.67 -15.32
C ALA A 166 -12.73 -38.69 -14.41
N ALA A 167 -13.60 -38.22 -13.51
CA ALA A 167 -14.31 -39.08 -12.55
C ALA A 167 -15.39 -39.96 -13.20
N LEU A 168 -16.01 -39.50 -14.30
CA LEU A 168 -17.01 -40.25 -15.05
C LEU A 168 -16.43 -41.43 -15.86
N GLY A 169 -15.10 -41.61 -15.87
CA GLY A 169 -14.46 -42.78 -16.46
C GLY A 169 -14.57 -42.84 -17.98
N PHE A 170 -14.85 -41.73 -18.66
CA PHE A 170 -14.62 -41.66 -20.10
C PHE A 170 -13.14 -41.94 -20.34
N ASP A 171 -12.82 -42.78 -21.34
CA ASP A 171 -11.45 -43.00 -21.82
C ASP A 171 -10.91 -41.77 -22.60
N THR A 172 -11.26 -40.58 -22.10
CA THR A 172 -10.84 -39.27 -22.59
C THR A 172 -9.35 -39.15 -22.41
N PHE A 173 -8.74 -39.63 -21.33
CA PHE A 173 -7.29 -39.53 -21.16
C PHE A 173 -6.52 -40.41 -22.15
N GLY A 174 -7.02 -41.61 -22.48
CA GLY A 174 -6.44 -42.48 -23.49
C GLY A 174 -6.53 -41.90 -24.90
N THR A 175 -7.71 -41.42 -25.31
CA THR A 175 -7.92 -40.82 -26.65
C THR A 175 -7.37 -39.40 -26.81
N LEU A 176 -7.31 -38.60 -25.74
CA LEU A 176 -6.79 -37.22 -25.77
C LEU A 176 -5.25 -37.16 -25.77
N PHE A 177 -4.57 -38.12 -25.14
CA PHE A 177 -3.11 -38.26 -25.24
C PHE A 177 -2.65 -39.09 -26.45
N ALA A 178 -3.45 -40.04 -26.94
CA ALA A 178 -3.09 -40.85 -28.11
C ALA A 178 -3.35 -40.14 -29.46
N ASN A 179 -4.22 -39.13 -29.50
CA ASN A 179 -4.64 -38.46 -30.74
C ASN A 179 -4.18 -36.99 -30.75
N PRO A 180 -3.43 -36.50 -31.77
CA PRO A 180 -2.89 -35.13 -31.81
C PRO A 180 -3.95 -34.02 -31.70
N LEU A 181 -5.19 -34.30 -32.13
CA LEU A 181 -6.31 -33.37 -31.96
C LEU A 181 -6.67 -33.13 -30.48
N GLY A 182 -6.49 -34.12 -29.62
CA GLY A 182 -6.77 -34.01 -28.19
C GLY A 182 -5.78 -33.11 -27.45
N LEU A 183 -4.49 -33.31 -27.73
CA LEU A 183 -3.39 -32.46 -27.25
C LEU A 183 -3.54 -31.00 -27.74
N ALA A 184 -3.94 -30.80 -29.00
CA ALA A 184 -4.22 -29.47 -29.54
C ALA A 184 -5.36 -28.78 -28.78
N CYS A 185 -6.44 -29.50 -28.46
CA CYS A 185 -7.57 -28.96 -27.70
C CYS A 185 -7.19 -28.65 -26.24
N LEU A 186 -6.43 -29.54 -25.58
CA LEU A 186 -5.92 -29.32 -24.21
C LEU A 186 -5.00 -28.09 -24.15
N GLY A 187 -4.08 -27.98 -25.10
CA GLY A 187 -3.16 -26.85 -25.22
C GLY A 187 -3.89 -25.53 -25.46
N ALA A 188 -4.85 -25.52 -26.39
CA ALA A 188 -5.69 -24.35 -26.65
C ALA A 188 -6.47 -23.93 -25.40
N GLY A 189 -7.08 -24.89 -24.70
CA GLY A 189 -7.78 -24.68 -23.44
C GLY A 189 -6.92 -24.06 -22.33
N ALA A 190 -5.74 -24.65 -22.09
CA ALA A 190 -4.79 -24.14 -21.11
C ALA A 190 -4.28 -22.74 -21.49
N MET A 191 -4.04 -22.48 -22.77
CA MET A 191 -3.62 -21.17 -23.26
C MET A 191 -4.71 -20.11 -23.04
N LEU A 192 -5.99 -20.42 -23.31
CA LEU A 192 -7.12 -19.54 -23.05
C LEU A 192 -7.26 -19.21 -21.56
N ILE A 193 -7.09 -20.20 -20.67
CA ILE A 193 -7.13 -19.99 -19.21
C ILE A 193 -5.98 -19.09 -18.75
N LEU A 194 -4.76 -19.34 -19.24
CA LEU A 194 -3.59 -18.51 -18.95
C LEU A 194 -3.77 -17.08 -19.47
N ALA A 195 -4.30 -16.91 -20.69
CA ALA A 195 -4.60 -15.62 -21.28
C ALA A 195 -5.61 -14.84 -20.44
N ALA A 196 -6.71 -15.47 -20.01
CA ALA A 196 -7.70 -14.87 -19.13
C ALA A 196 -7.09 -14.43 -17.78
N HIS A 197 -6.31 -15.29 -17.13
CA HIS A 197 -5.64 -14.96 -15.87
C HIS A 197 -4.62 -13.82 -16.02
N ARG A 198 -3.86 -13.79 -17.12
CA ARG A 198 -2.91 -12.72 -17.39
C ARG A 198 -3.62 -11.41 -17.72
N TRP A 199 -4.73 -11.45 -18.45
CA TRP A 199 -5.53 -10.27 -18.76
C TRP A 199 -6.15 -9.67 -17.50
N THR A 200 -6.78 -10.50 -16.65
CA THR A 200 -7.34 -10.08 -15.36
C THR A 200 -6.26 -9.50 -14.44
N LYS A 201 -5.11 -10.17 -14.30
CA LYS A 201 -3.98 -9.64 -13.51
C LYS A 201 -3.39 -8.36 -14.11
N ARG A 202 -3.46 -8.15 -15.42
CA ARG A 202 -3.02 -6.92 -16.09
C ARG A 202 -4.00 -5.78 -15.85
N LEU A 203 -5.31 -6.02 -15.95
CA LEU A 203 -6.37 -5.04 -15.67
C LEU A 203 -6.31 -4.56 -14.21
N VAL A 204 -6.17 -5.48 -13.26
CA VAL A 204 -6.03 -5.15 -11.83
C VAL A 204 -4.73 -4.38 -11.55
N ARG A 205 -3.60 -4.79 -12.17
CA ARG A 205 -2.33 -4.05 -12.03
C ARG A 205 -2.33 -2.67 -12.71
N ALA A 206 -3.06 -2.51 -13.80
CA ALA A 206 -3.24 -1.20 -14.43
C ALA A 206 -4.11 -0.29 -13.54
N ALA A 207 -5.11 -0.84 -12.86
CA ALA A 207 -5.96 -0.10 -11.93
C ALA A 207 -5.21 0.37 -10.67
N ALA A 208 -4.34 -0.49 -10.14
CA ALA A 208 -3.56 -0.27 -8.92
C ALA A 208 -2.33 0.62 -9.13
N ARG A 209 -1.95 0.91 -10.39
CA ARG A 209 -0.92 1.92 -10.67
C ARG A 209 -1.55 3.30 -10.54
N SER A 210 -1.42 3.91 -9.37
CA SER A 210 -1.60 5.34 -9.19
C SER A 210 -0.30 6.05 -9.57
N GLU A 211 -0.37 6.91 -10.57
CA GLU A 211 0.71 7.78 -11.02
C GLU A 211 1.00 8.84 -9.95
N GLY A 212 2.08 8.66 -9.19
CA GLY A 212 2.53 9.58 -8.12
C GLY A 212 1.53 9.74 -6.97
N ALA A 213 1.99 10.11 -5.78
CA ALA A 213 1.07 10.53 -4.71
C ALA A 213 0.39 11.86 -5.11
N PRO A 214 -0.94 11.89 -5.34
CA PRO A 214 -1.63 13.09 -5.79
C PRO A 214 -1.50 14.23 -4.77
N GLY A 215 -1.16 15.43 -5.24
CA GLY A 215 -0.95 16.61 -4.38
C GLY A 215 0.39 16.63 -3.63
N LEU A 216 1.31 15.70 -3.90
CA LEU A 216 2.59 15.64 -3.19
C LEU A 216 3.50 16.84 -3.50
N ASP A 217 3.49 17.36 -4.72
CA ASP A 217 4.29 18.55 -5.06
C ASP A 217 3.79 19.80 -4.33
N ALA A 218 2.46 19.97 -4.24
CA ALA A 218 1.85 21.02 -3.44
C ALA A 218 2.21 20.89 -1.94
N GLU A 219 2.21 19.66 -1.41
CA GLU A 219 2.63 19.37 -0.03
C GLU A 219 4.11 19.71 0.20
N LEU A 220 5.01 19.32 -0.71
CA LEU A 220 6.45 19.60 -0.59
C LEU A 220 6.75 21.11 -0.67
N ILE A 221 6.07 21.84 -1.56
CA ILE A 221 6.18 23.30 -1.62
C ILE A 221 5.60 23.95 -0.36
N ALA A 222 4.48 23.45 0.17
CA ALA A 222 3.92 23.92 1.43
C ALA A 222 4.88 23.68 2.61
N ILE A 223 5.55 22.53 2.65
CA ILE A 223 6.59 22.20 3.63
C ILE A 223 7.74 23.21 3.53
N ALA A 224 8.28 23.44 2.32
CA ALA A 224 9.36 24.40 2.12
C ALA A 224 8.95 25.82 2.56
N LEU A 225 7.80 26.31 2.10
CA LEU A 225 7.28 27.63 2.49
C LEU A 225 7.03 27.76 4.00
N SER A 226 6.69 26.66 4.69
CA SER A 226 6.51 26.65 6.15
C SER A 226 7.81 26.91 6.92
N GLY A 227 8.98 26.65 6.31
CA GLY A 227 10.27 27.07 6.87
C GLY A 227 10.66 28.52 6.51
N GLY A 228 9.75 29.29 5.91
CA GLY A 228 9.92 30.74 5.71
C GLY A 228 10.73 31.17 4.49
N VAL A 229 11.03 30.26 3.56
CA VAL A 229 11.75 30.61 2.31
C VAL A 229 10.82 31.19 1.25
N SER A 230 11.40 31.89 0.26
CA SER A 230 10.67 32.39 -0.91
C SER A 230 10.13 31.27 -1.78
N ILE A 231 9.12 31.58 -2.62
CA ILE A 231 8.54 30.63 -3.58
C ILE A 231 9.59 30.05 -4.53
N ASP A 232 10.51 30.88 -5.06
CA ASP A 232 11.57 30.42 -5.96
C ASP A 232 12.56 29.49 -5.25
N ARG A 233 12.89 29.81 -3.99
CA ARG A 233 13.75 28.95 -3.17
C ARG A 233 13.06 27.63 -2.82
N ALA A 234 11.76 27.66 -2.51
CA ALA A 234 10.98 26.46 -2.28
C ALA A 234 11.00 25.52 -3.50
N ARG A 235 10.79 26.06 -4.71
CA ARG A 235 10.83 25.28 -5.96
C ARG A 235 12.18 24.62 -6.18
N THR A 236 13.27 25.39 -6.07
CA THR A 236 14.62 24.87 -6.29
C THR A 236 14.96 23.75 -5.31
N VAL A 237 14.67 23.93 -4.02
CA VAL A 237 14.92 22.90 -3.00
C VAL A 237 14.09 21.63 -3.25
N VAL A 238 12.81 21.75 -3.60
CA VAL A 238 11.96 20.60 -3.91
C VAL A 238 12.43 19.86 -5.16
N GLN A 239 12.81 20.58 -6.22
CA GLN A 239 13.34 19.99 -7.45
C GLN A 239 14.68 19.25 -7.19
N ASP A 240 15.58 19.86 -6.43
CA ASP A 240 16.87 19.24 -6.09
C ASP A 240 16.66 17.97 -5.25
N ALA A 241 15.78 18.02 -4.24
CA ALA A 241 15.46 16.86 -3.42
C ALA A 241 14.83 15.71 -4.25
N ARG A 242 13.96 16.05 -5.22
CA ARG A 242 13.36 15.07 -6.15
C ARG A 242 14.39 14.44 -7.07
N ARG A 243 15.33 15.23 -7.60
CA ARG A 243 16.42 14.74 -8.48
C ARG A 243 17.30 13.73 -7.75
N VAL A 244 17.69 14.04 -6.50
CA VAL A 244 18.45 13.12 -5.65
C VAL A 244 17.67 11.83 -5.42
N GLY A 245 16.37 11.93 -5.12
CA GLY A 245 15.50 10.75 -4.98
C GLY A 245 15.39 9.89 -6.24
N ALA A 246 15.31 10.51 -7.42
CA ALA A 246 15.18 9.84 -8.71
C ALA A 246 16.49 9.15 -9.17
N MET A 247 17.65 9.74 -8.90
CA MET A 247 18.95 9.11 -9.20
C MET A 247 19.14 7.82 -8.38
N ALA A 248 18.62 7.80 -7.16
CA ALA A 248 18.62 6.59 -6.35
C ALA A 248 17.68 5.51 -6.93
N ASP A 249 16.55 5.87 -7.57
CA ASP A 249 15.64 4.90 -8.21
C ASP A 249 16.31 4.17 -9.39
N SER A 250 17.12 4.87 -10.20
CA SER A 250 17.83 4.25 -11.33
C SER A 250 18.90 3.24 -10.89
N ALA A 251 19.59 3.50 -9.78
CA ALA A 251 20.61 2.59 -9.25
C ALA A 251 19.99 1.26 -8.75
N ASP A 252 18.80 1.32 -8.15
CA ASP A 252 18.09 0.12 -7.68
C ASP A 252 17.50 -0.72 -8.85
N ALA A 253 17.14 -0.06 -9.96
CA ALA A 253 16.54 -0.71 -11.13
C ALA A 253 17.52 -1.62 -11.89
N GLU A 254 18.82 -1.29 -11.89
CA GLU A 254 19.85 -2.10 -12.57
C GLU A 254 20.11 -3.46 -11.91
N THR A 255 19.74 -3.64 -10.63
CA THR A 255 19.87 -4.92 -9.91
C THR A 255 18.66 -5.86 -10.10
N GLY A 256 17.54 -5.37 -10.63
CA GLY A 256 16.30 -6.15 -10.80
C GLY A 256 15.94 -6.43 -12.25
N SER A 257 16.37 -7.56 -12.83
CA SER A 257 15.99 -7.98 -14.19
C SER A 257 14.46 -8.06 -14.40
N ARG A 258 13.86 -7.02 -15.01
CA ARG A 258 12.56 -7.09 -15.72
C ARG A 258 12.55 -6.12 -16.90
N PRO A 259 11.96 -6.51 -18.05
CA PRO A 259 12.07 -5.73 -19.28
C PRO A 259 11.25 -4.44 -19.19
N ALA A 260 11.92 -3.34 -19.56
CA ALA A 260 11.32 -2.05 -19.85
C ALA A 260 10.50 -2.16 -21.14
N THR A 261 9.17 -2.21 -21.02
CA THR A 261 8.31 -1.78 -22.13
C THR A 261 7.98 -0.32 -21.88
N ALA A 262 8.78 0.53 -22.53
CA ALA A 262 8.61 1.96 -22.64
C ALA A 262 7.36 2.28 -23.46
N ILE A 263 6.45 3.01 -22.82
CA ILE A 263 5.86 4.20 -23.43
C ILE A 263 5.83 5.22 -22.27
N SER A 264 7.01 5.77 -21.99
CA SER A 264 7.12 7.00 -21.21
C SER A 264 6.74 8.11 -22.17
N GLU A 265 5.44 8.34 -22.33
CA GLU A 265 5.01 9.67 -22.75
C GLU A 265 5.50 10.61 -21.67
N GLU A 266 6.45 11.47 -22.04
CA GLU A 266 6.94 12.59 -21.24
C GLU A 266 5.79 13.59 -21.09
N ARG A 267 4.82 13.22 -20.25
CA ARG A 267 3.72 14.06 -19.82
C ARG A 267 4.28 14.91 -18.69
N ALA A 268 4.36 16.22 -18.91
CA ALA A 268 4.66 17.18 -17.85
C ALA A 268 3.81 16.84 -16.61
N PRO A 269 4.38 16.87 -15.39
CA PRO A 269 3.66 16.47 -14.20
C PRO A 269 2.44 17.40 -14.04
N ALA A 270 1.23 16.87 -14.22
CA ALA A 270 -0.02 17.63 -14.11
C ALA A 270 -0.17 18.35 -12.74
N GLY A 271 0.69 18.03 -11.76
CA GLY A 271 0.80 18.72 -10.48
C GLY A 271 1.56 20.05 -10.50
N SER A 272 2.51 20.30 -11.42
CA SER A 272 3.26 21.57 -11.43
C SER A 272 2.39 22.76 -11.81
N ASP A 273 1.54 22.58 -12.83
CA ASP A 273 0.66 23.63 -13.33
C ASP A 273 -0.43 23.98 -12.29
N ASP A 274 -0.87 23.01 -11.49
CA ASP A 274 -1.84 23.22 -10.40
C ASP A 274 -1.22 24.00 -9.23
N VAL A 275 0.04 23.70 -8.87
CA VAL A 275 0.78 24.46 -7.85
C VAL A 275 0.98 25.92 -8.29
N ASP A 276 1.29 26.14 -9.57
CA ASP A 276 1.50 27.47 -10.12
C ASP A 276 0.21 28.31 -10.08
N ALA A 277 -0.92 27.70 -10.43
CA ALA A 277 -2.23 28.33 -10.33
C ALA A 277 -2.58 28.70 -8.88
N VAL A 278 -2.32 27.81 -7.91
CA VAL A 278 -2.58 28.06 -6.48
C VAL A 278 -1.70 29.20 -5.94
N LEU A 279 -0.42 29.25 -6.32
CA LEU A 279 0.49 30.32 -5.91
C LEU A 279 0.17 31.66 -6.59
N ALA A 280 -0.30 31.63 -7.85
CA ALA A 280 -0.81 32.83 -8.51
C ALA A 280 -2.06 33.37 -7.79
N LEU A 281 -3.01 32.49 -7.43
CA LEU A 281 -4.21 32.84 -6.68
C LEU A 281 -3.88 33.43 -5.30
N SER A 282 -2.94 32.83 -4.56
CA SER A 282 -2.47 33.36 -3.27
C SER A 282 -1.93 34.80 -3.42
N ARG A 283 -1.13 35.05 -4.46
CA ARG A 283 -0.56 36.39 -4.73
C ARG A 283 -1.61 37.42 -5.10
N THR A 284 -2.60 37.06 -5.93
CA THR A 284 -3.65 38.00 -6.35
C THR A 284 -4.68 38.27 -5.24
N ALA A 285 -4.99 37.26 -4.42
CA ALA A 285 -5.98 37.36 -3.36
C ALA A 285 -5.41 37.80 -1.99
N GLY A 286 -4.07 37.77 -1.80
CA GLY A 286 -3.42 38.12 -0.54
C GLY A 286 -3.63 37.11 0.59
N VAL A 287 -3.89 35.84 0.25
CA VAL A 287 -4.22 34.76 1.21
C VAL A 287 -2.98 33.87 1.45
N PRO A 288 -2.77 33.29 2.65
CA PRO A 288 -1.60 32.45 2.94
C PRO A 288 -1.41 31.28 1.97
N ALA A 289 -0.28 31.26 1.24
CA ALA A 289 0.04 30.25 0.24
C ALA A 289 0.10 28.82 0.82
N VAL A 290 0.64 28.66 2.04
CA VAL A 290 0.79 27.34 2.69
C VAL A 290 -0.57 26.69 2.94
N GLU A 291 -1.56 27.44 3.40
CA GLU A 291 -2.91 26.92 3.66
C GLU A 291 -3.61 26.54 2.36
N LEU A 292 -3.51 27.38 1.33
CA LEU A 292 -4.07 27.10 0.02
C LEU A 292 -3.44 25.86 -0.64
N LEU A 293 -2.12 25.68 -0.52
CA LEU A 293 -1.42 24.51 -1.02
C LEU A 293 -1.78 23.22 -0.27
N ARG A 294 -1.92 23.29 1.07
CA ARG A 294 -2.39 22.13 1.85
C ARG A 294 -3.83 21.78 1.51
N ALA A 295 -4.69 22.78 1.32
CA ALA A 295 -6.07 22.58 0.89
C ALA A 295 -6.14 22.00 -0.53
N SER A 296 -5.35 22.49 -1.48
CA SER A 296 -5.29 21.95 -2.84
C SER A 296 -4.73 20.52 -2.86
N ALA A 297 -3.70 20.22 -2.05
CA ALA A 297 -3.17 18.87 -1.88
C ALA A 297 -4.25 17.92 -1.33
N ALA A 298 -4.99 18.32 -0.29
CA ALA A 298 -6.09 17.54 0.26
C ALA A 298 -7.21 17.33 -0.78
N HIS A 299 -7.54 18.36 -1.57
CA HIS A 299 -8.53 18.28 -2.64
C HIS A 299 -8.07 17.35 -3.77
N ALA A 300 -6.80 17.40 -4.16
CA ALA A 300 -6.20 16.50 -5.16
C ALA A 300 -6.27 15.04 -4.71
N ARG A 301 -5.96 14.75 -3.44
CA ARG A 301 -6.13 13.41 -2.85
C ARG A 301 -7.59 12.97 -2.87
N HIS A 302 -8.52 13.86 -2.54
CA HIS A 302 -9.95 13.56 -2.59
C HIS A 302 -10.43 13.25 -4.02
N ARG A 303 -10.04 14.06 -5.01
CA ARG A 303 -10.35 13.80 -6.43
C ARG A 303 -9.77 12.48 -6.90
N ALA A 304 -8.53 12.17 -6.53
CA ALA A 304 -7.90 10.90 -6.86
C ALA A 304 -8.64 9.70 -6.22
N ARG A 305 -9.15 9.85 -4.99
CA ARG A 305 -10.01 8.85 -4.33
C ARG A 305 -11.29 8.59 -5.13
N VAL A 306 -11.99 9.66 -5.52
CA VAL A 306 -13.22 9.55 -6.32
C VAL A 306 -12.93 8.88 -7.67
N GLU A 307 -11.88 9.31 -8.36
CA GLU A 307 -11.51 8.74 -9.65
C GLU A 307 -11.07 7.27 -9.54
N ALA A 308 -10.38 6.89 -8.46
CA ALA A 308 -10.04 5.51 -8.18
C ALA A 308 -11.30 4.64 -7.99
N ARG A 309 -12.30 5.12 -7.24
CA ARG A 309 -13.58 4.43 -7.06
C ARG A 309 -14.35 4.29 -8.38
N LEU A 310 -14.38 5.34 -9.21
CA LEU A 310 -15.02 5.28 -10.53
C LEU A 310 -14.31 4.30 -11.47
N ARG A 311 -12.98 4.30 -11.49
CA ARG A 311 -12.19 3.32 -12.24
C ARG A 311 -12.47 1.89 -11.76
N ALA A 312 -12.53 1.67 -10.45
CA ALA A 312 -12.88 0.38 -9.86
C ALA A 312 -14.27 -0.10 -10.30
N ALA A 313 -15.28 0.78 -10.23
CA ALA A 313 -16.63 0.47 -10.69
C ALA A 313 -16.68 0.09 -12.19
N ARG A 314 -15.93 0.82 -13.05
CA ARG A 314 -15.80 0.50 -14.48
C ARG A 314 -15.02 -0.80 -14.74
N LEU A 315 -14.10 -1.16 -13.86
CA LEU A 315 -13.38 -2.43 -13.95
C LEU A 315 -14.30 -3.62 -13.64
N SER A 316 -15.25 -3.49 -12.72
CA SER A 316 -16.23 -4.52 -12.42
C SER A 316 -17.01 -4.96 -13.67
N SER A 317 -17.42 -4.01 -14.52
CA SER A 317 -18.09 -4.34 -15.79
C SER A 317 -17.13 -4.89 -16.84
N ARG A 318 -15.90 -4.34 -16.94
CA ARG A 318 -14.88 -4.85 -17.87
C ARG A 318 -14.37 -6.24 -17.52
N LEU A 319 -14.41 -6.63 -16.24
CA LEU A 319 -14.02 -7.97 -15.78
C LEU A 319 -14.96 -9.07 -16.30
N LEU A 320 -16.20 -8.73 -16.67
CA LEU A 320 -17.16 -9.67 -17.25
C LEU A 320 -16.82 -10.02 -18.71
N ILE A 321 -16.14 -9.14 -19.45
CA ILE A 321 -15.84 -9.35 -20.88
C ILE A 321 -14.83 -10.50 -21.08
N PRO A 322 -13.65 -10.54 -20.41
CA PRO A 322 -12.75 -11.68 -20.49
C PRO A 322 -13.40 -12.97 -20.00
N LEU A 323 -14.26 -12.90 -18.98
CA LEU A 323 -14.97 -14.09 -18.50
C LEU A 323 -15.96 -14.62 -19.56
N GLY A 324 -16.80 -13.78 -20.15
CA GLY A 324 -17.72 -14.23 -21.19
C GLY A 324 -16.99 -14.76 -22.42
N VAL A 325 -15.99 -14.02 -22.91
CA VAL A 325 -15.30 -14.32 -24.17
C VAL A 325 -14.29 -15.47 -24.04
N CYS A 326 -13.71 -15.73 -22.88
CA CYS A 326 -12.72 -16.81 -22.72
C CYS A 326 -13.27 -18.06 -22.03
N THR A 327 -14.19 -17.92 -21.07
CA THR A 327 -14.66 -19.07 -20.29
C THR A 327 -15.71 -19.88 -21.05
N LEU A 328 -16.56 -19.23 -21.84
CA LEU A 328 -17.60 -19.91 -22.63
C LEU A 328 -16.99 -20.77 -23.75
N PRO A 329 -16.02 -20.29 -24.57
CA PRO A 329 -15.37 -21.13 -25.57
C PRO A 329 -14.49 -22.22 -24.94
N ALA A 330 -13.84 -21.93 -23.81
CA ALA A 330 -13.06 -22.93 -23.09
C ALA A 330 -13.95 -24.07 -22.57
N PHE A 331 -15.10 -23.77 -21.99
CA PHE A 331 -16.07 -24.78 -21.57
C PHE A 331 -16.59 -25.61 -22.76
N LEU A 332 -16.88 -24.95 -23.88
CA LEU A 332 -17.35 -25.64 -25.09
C LEU A 332 -16.27 -26.57 -25.67
N LEU A 333 -15.01 -26.14 -25.69
CA LEU A 333 -13.87 -26.92 -26.17
C LEU A 333 -13.47 -28.08 -25.23
N LEU A 334 -13.46 -27.86 -23.92
CA LEU A 334 -13.04 -28.90 -22.96
C LEU A 334 -14.18 -29.84 -22.54
N GLY A 335 -15.42 -29.35 -22.48
CA GLY A 335 -16.57 -30.13 -22.03
C GLY A 335 -17.34 -30.76 -23.19
N VAL A 336 -17.78 -29.94 -24.15
CA VAL A 336 -18.76 -30.36 -25.17
C VAL A 336 -18.09 -31.08 -26.35
N ALA A 337 -16.98 -30.55 -26.85
CA ALA A 337 -16.31 -31.10 -28.02
C ALA A 337 -15.84 -32.57 -27.85
N PRO A 338 -15.22 -32.98 -26.73
CA PRO A 338 -14.80 -34.37 -26.53
C PRO A 338 -16.00 -35.32 -26.40
N MET A 339 -17.08 -34.86 -25.76
CA MET A 339 -18.31 -35.63 -25.60
C MET A 339 -18.96 -35.89 -26.97
N LEU A 340 -19.05 -34.86 -27.82
CA LEU A 340 -19.53 -34.99 -29.21
C LEU A 340 -18.66 -35.95 -30.02
N LEU A 341 -17.33 -35.84 -29.93
CA LEU A 341 -16.40 -36.74 -30.62
C LEU A 341 -16.57 -38.20 -30.18
N SER A 342 -16.73 -38.44 -28.87
CA SER A 342 -16.97 -39.78 -28.33
C SER A 342 -18.28 -40.38 -28.85
N VAL A 343 -19.37 -39.60 -28.87
CA VAL A 343 -20.67 -40.04 -29.40
C VAL A 343 -20.60 -40.31 -30.90
N MET A 344 -19.94 -39.43 -31.67
CA MET A 344 -19.77 -39.64 -33.11
C MET A 344 -18.99 -40.93 -33.40
N SER A 345 -17.91 -41.20 -32.65
CA SER A 345 -17.10 -42.40 -32.85
C SER A 345 -17.86 -43.70 -32.55
N THR A 346 -18.77 -43.69 -31.57
CA THR A 346 -19.57 -44.86 -31.20
C THR A 346 -20.69 -45.13 -32.21
N MET A 347 -21.27 -44.08 -32.81
CA MET A 347 -22.25 -44.23 -33.89
C MET A 347 -21.62 -44.68 -35.22
N SER A 348 -20.42 -44.21 -35.57
CA SER A 348 -19.75 -44.64 -36.80
C SER A 348 -19.29 -46.11 -36.78
N VAL A 349 -19.19 -46.71 -35.61
CA VAL A 349 -18.85 -48.15 -35.44
C VAL A 349 -20.09 -49.04 -35.57
N SER A 350 -21.30 -48.47 -35.58
CA SER A 350 -22.58 -49.21 -35.62
C SER A 350 -23.30 -49.18 -36.97
N LEU A 351 -22.67 -48.61 -38.02
CA LEU A 351 -23.14 -48.61 -39.41
C LEU A 351 -22.23 -49.48 -40.28
#